data_AF-A0A6L3W1G9-F1
#
_entry.id   AF-A0A6L3W1G9-F1
#
_cell.length_a   1.000
_cell.length_b   1.000
_cell.length_c   1.000
_cell.angle_alpha   90.00
_cell.angle_beta   90.00
_cell.angle_gamma   90.00
#
_symmetry.space_group_name_H-M   'P 1'
#
loop_
_entity.id
_entity.type
_entity.pdbx_description
1 polymer ?
#
loop_
_entity_poly.entity_id
_entity_poly.type
_entity_poly.pdbx_seq_one_letter_code
_entity_poly.pdbx_strand_id
1 'polypeptide(L)' 'MVRLSLRLPETLHARLVEQASADRRSLNSEILHLLENALGPAEGVAGPPGRRPASPGALGGRPESSSA' A
#
# COMPACT_ATOMS: atom_id res chain seq x y z
N MET A 1 4.03 15.77 -13.18
CA MET A 1 2.63 15.91 -12.74
C MET A 1 1.75 16.11 -13.97
N VAL A 2 0.57 15.50 -14.01
CA VAL A 2 -0.42 15.63 -15.11
C VAL A 2 -1.55 16.54 -14.66
N ARG A 3 -2.03 17.43 -15.52
CA ARG A 3 -3.17 18.30 -15.22
C ARG A 3 -4.48 17.55 -15.42
N LEU A 4 -5.31 17.50 -14.38
CA LEU A 4 -6.66 16.91 -14.43
C LEU A 4 -7.71 18.01 -14.29
N SER A 5 -8.64 18.09 -15.24
CA SER A 5 -9.84 18.94 -15.14
C SER A 5 -11.05 18.03 -14.94
N LEU A 6 -11.66 18.08 -13.76
CA LEU A 6 -12.80 17.23 -13.39
C LEU A 6 -14.05 18.09 -13.21
N ARG A 7 -15.20 17.60 -13.68
CA ARG A 7 -16.51 18.19 -13.37
C ARG A 7 -17.15 17.38 -12.24
N LEU A 8 -17.48 18.06 -11.15
CA LEU A 8 -18.11 17.48 -9.98
C LEU A 8 -19.49 18.13 -9.79
N PRO A 9 -20.51 17.36 -9.34
CA PRO A 9 -21.73 17.94 -8.82
C PRO A 9 -21.40 18.90 -7.67
N GLU A 10 -22.11 20.02 -7.58
CA GLU A 10 -21.86 21.07 -6.58
C GLU A 10 -21.92 20.54 -5.14
N THR A 11 -22.91 19.69 -4.87
CA THR A 11 -23.08 19.05 -3.55
C THR A 11 -21.90 18.18 -3.16
N LEU A 12 -21.27 17.49 -4.12
CA LEU A 12 -20.10 16.67 -3.89
C LEU A 12 -18.86 17.57 -3.65
N HIS A 13 -18.69 18.61 -4.46
CA HIS A 13 -17.63 19.59 -4.25
C HIS A 13 -17.70 20.23 -2.85
N ALA A 14 -18.89 20.65 -2.41
CA ALA A 14 -19.08 21.25 -1.09
C ALA A 14 -18.63 20.31 0.04
N ARG A 15 -19.06 19.04 -0.02
CA ARG A 15 -18.65 18.02 0.97
C ARG A 15 -17.13 17.80 1.00
N LEU A 16 -16.47 17.78 -0.17
CA LEU A 16 -15.01 17.63 -0.22
C LEU A 16 -14.29 18.84 0.37
N VAL A 17 -14.81 20.05 0.15
CA VAL A 17 -14.23 21.28 0.74
C VAL A 17 -14.38 21.29 2.25
N GLU A 18 -15.55 20.91 2.77
CA GLU A 18 -15.78 20.78 4.22
C GLU A 18 -14.82 19.79 4.86
N GLN A 19 -14.68 18.61 4.26
CA GLN A 19 -13.79 17.57 4.79
C GLN A 19 -12.32 17.98 4.73
N ALA A 20 -11.88 18.53 3.60
CA ALA A 20 -10.51 19.05 3.46
C ALA A 20 -10.21 20.16 4.49
N SER A 21 -11.19 21.02 4.77
CA SER A 21 -11.07 22.06 5.81
C SER A 21 -10.95 21.46 7.21
N ALA A 22 -11.78 20.47 7.53
CA ALA A 22 -11.74 19.76 8.82
C ALA A 22 -10.38 19.10 9.04
N ASP A 23 -9.83 18.47 8.00
CA ASP A 23 -8.54 17.77 8.04
C ASP A 23 -7.33 18.70 7.84
N ARG A 24 -7.56 20.01 7.69
CA ARG A 24 -6.53 21.05 7.45
C ARG A 24 -5.64 20.74 6.25
N ARG A 25 -6.24 20.20 5.19
CA ARG A 25 -5.56 19.80 3.95
C ARG A 25 -6.10 20.59 2.77
N SER A 26 -5.31 20.62 1.70
CA SER A 26 -5.81 21.14 0.42
C SER A 26 -6.87 20.19 -0.16
N LEU A 27 -7.83 20.73 -0.89
CA LEU A 27 -8.82 19.93 -1.61
C LEU A 27 -8.17 18.88 -2.53
N ASN A 28 -7.04 19.23 -3.16
CA ASN A 28 -6.29 18.30 -3.99
C ASN A 28 -5.72 17.13 -3.18
N SER A 29 -5.16 17.41 -2.00
CA SER A 29 -4.65 16.37 -1.09
C SER A 29 -5.76 15.45 -0.59
N GLU A 30 -6.95 15.99 -0.32
CA GLU A 30 -8.11 15.19 0.08
C GLU A 30 -8.58 14.27 -1.04
N ILE A 31 -8.69 14.80 -2.27
CA ILE A 31 -9.05 13.99 -3.45
C ILE A 31 -8.04 12.85 -3.66
N LEU A 32 -6.74 13.13 -3.53
CA LEU A 32 -5.70 12.10 -3.64
C LEU A 32 -5.83 11.05 -2.55
N HIS A 33 -6.03 11.45 -1.30
CA HIS A 33 -6.21 10.53 -0.18
C HIS A 33 -7.39 9.58 -0.39
N LEU A 34 -8.53 10.10 -0.84
CA LEU A 34 -9.71 9.29 -1.13
C LEU A 34 -9.47 8.33 -2.30
N LEU A 35 -8.76 8.76 -3.35
CA LEU A 35 -8.41 7.91 -4.49
C LEU A 35 -7.44 6.79 -4.09
N GLU A 36 -6.41 7.09 -3.31
CA GLU A 36 -5.45 6.10 -2.79
C GLU A 36 -6.16 5.05 -1.92
N ASN A 37 -7.08 5.48 -1.06
CA ASN A 37 -7.87 4.57 -0.24
C ASN A 37 -8.83 3.71 -1.06
N ALA A 38 -9.47 4.29 -2.09
CA ALA A 38 -10.47 3.58 -2.91
C ALA A 38 -9.84 2.60 -3.91
N LEU A 39 -8.69 2.97 -4.51
CA LEU A 39 -7.97 2.14 -5.46
C LEU A 39 -7.04 1.13 -4.76
N GLY A 40 -6.75 1.34 -3.48
CA GLY A 40 -5.74 0.59 -2.75
C GLY A 40 -4.32 1.04 -3.13
N PRO A 41 -3.30 0.45 -2.48
CA PRO A 41 -1.91 0.73 -2.84
C PRO A 41 -1.69 0.37 -4.31
N ALA A 42 -1.11 1.30 -5.07
CA ALA A 42 -0.68 1.01 -6.43
C ALA A 42 0.25 -0.21 -6.41
N GLU A 43 -0.19 -1.31 -7.02
CA GLU A 43 0.61 -2.48 -7.32
C GLU A 43 1.82 -2.05 -8.17
N GLY A 44 2.89 -1.59 -7.52
CA GLY A 44 4.00 -0.93 -8.20
C GLY A 44 5.22 -0.60 -7.32
N VAL A 45 5.05 -0.58 -6.00
CA VAL A 45 6.16 -0.80 -5.05
C VAL A 45 5.91 -2.10 -4.28
N ALA A 46 5.51 -3.13 -5.01
CA ALA A 46 5.87 -4.48 -4.60
C ALA A 46 7.38 -4.60 -4.83
N GLY A 47 8.18 -4.24 -3.82
CA GLY A 47 9.47 -4.92 -3.67
C GLY A 47 9.19 -6.42 -3.76
N PRO A 48 10.03 -7.21 -4.46
CA PRO A 48 9.74 -8.62 -4.69
C PRO A 48 9.37 -9.28 -3.35
N PRO A 49 8.35 -10.17 -3.29
CA PRO A 49 8.11 -10.99 -2.11
C PRO A 49 9.25 -12.02 -2.00
N GLY A 50 10.43 -11.53 -1.64
CA GLY A 50 11.70 -12.23 -1.61
C GLY A 50 12.21 -12.36 -0.19
N ARG A 51 11.35 -12.72 0.76
CA ARG A 51 11.84 -13.28 2.03
C ARG A 51 10.77 -14.16 2.66
N ARG A 52 10.66 -15.41 2.18
CA ARG A 52 10.51 -16.47 3.17
C ARG A 52 11.82 -16.50 3.94
N PRO A 53 11.83 -16.37 5.27
CA PRO A 53 13.00 -16.80 6.02
C PRO A 53 13.20 -18.27 5.65
N ALA A 54 14.32 -18.58 5.00
CA ALA A 54 14.75 -19.96 4.87
C ALA A 54 14.82 -20.50 6.31
N SER A 55 13.95 -21.45 6.63
CA SER A 55 14.05 -22.20 7.87
C SER A 55 15.49 -22.73 7.95
N PRO A 56 16.30 -22.35 8.95
CA PRO A 56 17.61 -22.94 9.12
C PRO A 56 17.40 -24.30 9.78
N GLY A 57 17.19 -25.32 8.95
CA GLY A 57 16.77 -26.63 9.43
C GLY A 57 17.23 -27.77 8.54
N ALA A 58 18.50 -27.77 8.13
CA ALA A 58 19.17 -28.97 7.62
C ALA A 58 20.71 -28.81 7.63
N LEU A 59 21.30 -28.34 8.73
CA LEU A 59 22.71 -28.60 9.03
C LEU A 59 22.76 -29.47 10.29
N GLY A 60 22.81 -30.78 10.10
CA GLY A 60 22.81 -31.73 11.21
C GLY A 60 23.07 -33.16 10.74
N GLY A 61 24.33 -33.45 10.41
CA GLY A 61 24.95 -34.75 10.64
C GLY A 61 24.52 -35.95 9.77
N ARG A 62 25.33 -36.28 8.76
CA ARG A 62 25.87 -37.65 8.66
C ARG A 62 27.30 -37.61 9.20
N PRO A 63 27.96 -38.72 9.57
CA PRO A 63 27.54 -40.10 9.87
C PRO A 63 27.69 -40.34 11.41
N GLU A 64 27.49 -41.49 12.06
CA GLU A 64 28.28 -42.72 12.01
C GLU A 64 27.80 -43.80 13.02
N SER A 65 28.27 -45.04 12.81
CA SER A 65 28.28 -46.22 13.71
C SER A 65 27.00 -47.09 13.75
N SER A 66 27.03 -48.28 13.14
CA SER A 66 27.55 -49.57 13.68
C SER A 66 26.47 -50.31 14.47
N SER A 67 26.00 -51.45 13.95
CA SER A 67 25.20 -52.40 14.72
C SER A 67 25.59 -53.83 14.38
N ALA A 68 25.55 -54.64 15.44
CA ALA A 68 26.06 -55.99 15.65
C ALA A 68 25.43 -57.08 14.78
#